data_AF-A0A202DA07-F1
#
_entry.id   AF-A0A202DA07-F1
#
_cell.length_a   1.000
_cell.length_b   1.000
_cell.length_c   1.000
_cell.angle_alpha   90.00
_cell.angle_beta   90.00
_cell.angle_gamma   90.00
#
_symmetry.space_group_name_H-M   'P 1'
#
loop_
_entity.id
_entity.type
_entity.pdbx_description
1 polymer ?
#
loop_
_entity_poly.entity_id
_entity_poly.type
_entity_poly.pdbx_seq_one_letter_code
_entity_poly.pdbx_strand_id
1 'polypeptide(L)'
;NKIRSVVKIELKDEKERLRIFHLKRHSLNIKEQFYSLFRMGNALDGLNEWNMIFSLHEVTIPSMVPVVFGEKRKMGMPWKSITLTEHIYDSFRLETFIHEKFSSLSLSSEQILLKRKIIKKLASLARKFHNLGFNHNDFYLGHFFIIPSTMTLHIIDLQRVVRRKKIRDRDRIKDIAQLLFSSQQINGINNTDCIRFLKDYLQIKKIGFIEKNFIYKVLKKYLRINRHTLKHLNKAKGK
;
A
#
# COMPACT_ATOMS: atom_id res chain seq x y z
N ASN A 1 25.70 -9.79 1.62
CA ASN A 1 25.27 -8.64 0.79
C ASN A 1 23.75 -8.61 0.63
N LYS A 2 23.02 -8.13 1.65
CA LYS A 2 21.56 -7.97 1.57
C LYS A 2 21.28 -6.64 0.84
N ILE A 3 20.67 -6.71 -0.34
CA ILE A 3 20.30 -5.54 -1.17
C ILE A 3 19.33 -4.62 -0.42
N ARG A 4 18.56 -5.20 0.52
CA ARG A 4 17.63 -4.51 1.40
C ARG A 4 17.54 -5.19 2.76
N SER A 5 17.44 -4.43 3.83
CA SER A 5 17.16 -4.95 5.18
C SER A 5 16.23 -4.02 5.94
N VAL A 6 15.33 -4.58 6.73
CA VAL A 6 14.50 -3.84 7.67
C VAL A 6 14.82 -4.34 9.07
N VAL A 7 15.09 -3.41 9.99
CA VAL A 7 15.41 -3.71 11.40
C VAL A 7 14.47 -2.90 12.28
N LYS A 8 13.83 -3.57 13.24
CA LYS A 8 13.06 -2.91 14.31
C LYS A 8 14.06 -2.43 15.37
N ILE A 9 13.97 -1.16 15.75
CA ILE A 9 14.79 -0.55 16.80
C ILE A 9 13.84 -0.04 17.87
N GLU A 10 14.17 -0.30 19.12
CA GLU A 10 13.43 0.20 20.27
C GLU A 10 14.33 1.19 21.02
N LEU A 11 13.87 2.43 21.16
CA LEU A 11 14.60 3.50 21.84
C LEU A 11 13.69 4.12 22.88
N LYS A 12 14.24 4.56 24.00
CA LYS A 12 13.49 5.36 24.96
C LYS A 12 13.61 6.84 24.61
N ASP A 13 12.50 7.57 24.70
CA ASP A 13 12.55 9.04 24.62
C ASP A 13 13.04 9.67 25.94
N GLU A 14 13.20 10.99 25.96
CA GLU A 14 13.65 11.75 27.14
C GLU A 14 12.77 11.54 28.40
N LYS A 15 11.55 11.01 28.21
CA LYS A 15 10.60 10.70 29.28
C LYS A 15 10.55 9.20 29.60
N GLU A 16 11.58 8.45 29.23
CA GLU A 16 11.70 7.00 29.40
C GLU A 16 10.61 6.18 28.69
N ARG A 17 9.86 6.76 27.74
CA ARG A 17 8.81 6.03 27.01
C ARG A 17 9.42 5.23 25.88
N LEU A 18 9.06 3.96 25.79
CA LEU A 18 9.52 3.09 24.72
C LEU A 18 8.92 3.51 23.38
N ARG A 19 9.79 3.86 22.45
CA ARG A 19 9.45 4.15 21.05
C ARG A 19 10.04 3.12 20.11
N ILE A 20 9.25 2.74 19.10
CA ILE A 20 9.60 1.70 18.14
C ILE A 20 9.81 2.38 16.80
N PHE A 21 10.92 2.05 16.15
CA PHE A 21 11.30 2.56 14.84
C PHE A 21 11.62 1.43 13.88
N HIS A 22 11.37 1.66 12.60
CA HIS A 22 11.67 0.75 11.51
C HIS A 22 12.79 1.35 10.66
N LEU A 23 13.98 0.77 10.75
CA LEU A 23 15.13 1.17 9.95
C LEU A 23 15.19 0.33 8.69
N LYS A 24 14.92 0.94 7.54
CA LYS A 24 15.10 0.33 6.22
C LYS A 24 16.44 0.77 5.65
N ARG A 25 17.24 -0.19 5.21
CA ARG A 25 18.53 0.04 4.55
C ARG A 25 18.45 -0.47 3.13
N HIS A 26 18.90 0.33 2.18
CA HIS A 26 18.99 -0.01 0.77
C HIS A 26 20.45 0.15 0.33
N SER A 27 20.94 -0.82 -0.45
CA SER A 27 22.24 -0.72 -1.11
C SER A 27 22.05 -0.99 -2.60
N LEU A 28 22.43 -0.01 -3.43
CA LEU A 28 22.29 -0.10 -4.87
C LEU A 28 23.53 -0.75 -5.49
N ASN A 29 23.32 -1.77 -6.32
CA ASN A 29 24.38 -2.34 -7.14
C ASN A 29 24.73 -1.40 -8.31
N ILE A 30 25.94 -1.50 -8.86
CA ILE A 30 26.42 -0.66 -9.98
C ILE A 30 25.44 -0.68 -11.18
N LYS A 31 24.85 -1.84 -11.49
CA LYS A 31 23.81 -1.94 -12.54
C LYS A 31 22.56 -1.12 -12.21
N GLU A 32 22.11 -1.13 -10.96
CA GLU A 32 20.93 -0.36 -10.53
C GLU A 32 21.20 1.14 -10.47
N GLN A 33 22.43 1.54 -10.11
CA GLN A 33 22.89 2.92 -10.22
C GLN A 33 22.84 3.39 -11.68
N PHE A 34 23.27 2.55 -12.63
CA PHE A 34 23.16 2.89 -14.04
C PHE A 34 21.69 2.98 -14.51
N TYR A 35 20.83 2.06 -14.08
CA TYR A 35 19.40 2.10 -14.41
C TYR A 35 18.64 3.26 -13.75
N SER A 36 19.10 3.78 -12.61
CA SER A 36 18.45 4.93 -11.96
C SER A 36 18.65 6.23 -12.75
N LEU A 37 19.77 6.38 -13.47
CA LEU A 37 19.98 7.50 -14.40
C LEU A 37 19.00 7.49 -15.59
N PHE A 38 18.73 6.31 -16.17
CA PHE A 38 17.84 6.18 -17.33
C PHE A 38 16.35 6.11 -16.94
N ARG A 39 16.03 5.74 -15.70
CA ARG A 39 14.66 5.80 -15.17
C ARG A 39 14.43 7.17 -14.57
N MET A 40 13.92 8.12 -15.38
CA MET A 40 13.34 9.39 -14.91
C MET A 40 12.36 9.16 -13.73
N GLY A 41 12.88 9.17 -12.50
CA GLY A 41 12.13 9.10 -11.24
C GLY A 41 11.96 7.73 -10.56
N ASN A 42 12.76 6.69 -10.83
CA ASN A 42 12.63 5.40 -10.11
C ASN A 42 13.98 4.75 -9.72
N ALA A 43 14.85 5.47 -9.03
CA ALA A 43 15.72 4.79 -8.07
C ALA A 43 14.78 4.20 -6.99
N LEU A 44 14.83 2.89 -6.76
CA LEU A 44 14.09 2.22 -5.68
C LEU A 44 14.71 2.64 -4.35
N ASP A 45 14.45 3.88 -3.95
CA ASP A 45 15.30 4.61 -3.03
C ASP A 45 14.55 5.03 -1.77
N GLY A 46 15.26 4.99 -0.63
CA GLY A 46 14.77 5.56 0.61
C GLY A 46 14.33 7.02 0.45
N LEU A 47 14.95 7.75 -0.48
CA LEU A 47 14.59 9.14 -0.78
C LEU A 47 13.16 9.27 -1.33
N ASN A 48 12.72 8.35 -2.20
CA ASN A 48 11.37 8.41 -2.73
C ASN A 48 10.34 8.11 -1.64
N GLU A 49 10.59 7.08 -0.81
CA GLU A 49 9.72 6.78 0.33
C GLU A 49 9.62 7.98 1.27
N TRP A 50 10.76 8.60 1.63
CA TRP A 50 10.83 9.81 2.44
C TRP A 50 9.96 10.93 1.87
N ASN A 51 10.20 11.33 0.61
CA ASN A 51 9.47 12.42 -0.05
C ASN A 51 7.97 12.13 -0.19
N MET A 52 7.59 10.87 -0.44
CA MET A 52 6.19 10.47 -0.56
C MET A 52 5.46 10.51 0.78
N ILE A 53 6.12 10.22 1.90
CA ILE A 53 5.52 10.41 3.23
C ILE A 53 5.11 11.87 3.42
N PHE A 54 6.03 12.82 3.20
CA PHE A 54 5.72 14.26 3.30
C PHE A 54 4.62 14.67 2.34
N SER A 55 4.68 14.22 1.08
CA SER A 55 3.65 14.51 0.08
C SER A 55 2.25 14.04 0.47
N LEU A 56 2.14 12.92 1.21
CA LEU A 56 0.86 12.44 1.73
C LEU A 56 0.38 13.25 2.94
N HIS A 57 1.30 13.66 3.82
CA HIS A 57 0.98 14.50 4.98
C HIS A 57 0.43 15.88 4.55
N GLU A 58 1.01 16.52 3.54
CA GLU A 58 0.54 17.79 2.96
C GLU A 58 -0.93 17.74 2.52
N VAL A 59 -1.37 16.58 2.03
CA VAL A 59 -2.74 16.38 1.53
C VAL A 59 -3.62 15.61 2.51
N THR A 60 -3.22 15.53 3.78
CA THR A 60 -3.96 14.87 4.87
C THR A 60 -4.34 13.42 4.53
N ILE A 61 -3.39 12.66 3.97
CA ILE A 61 -3.47 11.20 3.83
C ILE A 61 -2.56 10.59 4.91
N PRO A 62 -3.11 9.83 5.87
CA PRO A 62 -2.31 9.23 6.93
C PRO A 62 -1.31 8.19 6.39
N SER A 63 -0.08 8.25 6.88
CA SER A 63 1.00 7.30 6.56
C SER A 63 1.91 7.09 7.78
N MET A 64 3.12 6.59 7.57
CA MET A 64 4.16 6.46 8.58
C MET A 64 4.73 7.84 8.93
N VAL A 65 5.25 8.02 10.15
CA VAL A 65 5.96 9.26 10.51
C VAL A 65 7.43 9.12 10.09
N PRO A 66 7.96 10.02 9.25
CA PRO A 66 9.36 10.01 8.85
C PRO A 66 10.22 10.61 9.97
N VAL A 67 11.32 9.94 10.35
CA VAL A 67 12.19 10.38 11.46
C VAL A 67 13.55 10.79 10.93
N VAL A 68 14.22 9.90 10.20
CA VAL A 68 15.54 10.18 9.61
C VAL A 68 15.61 9.62 8.20
N PHE A 69 16.23 10.38 7.29
CA PHE A 69 16.73 9.90 6.03
C PHE A 69 18.24 10.18 5.95
N GLY A 70 18.99 9.22 5.40
CA GLY A 70 20.42 9.37 5.14
C GLY A 70 20.80 8.71 3.84
N GLU A 71 21.66 9.35 3.06
CA GLU A 71 22.18 8.83 1.79
C GLU A 71 23.69 8.96 1.76
N LYS A 72 24.37 7.90 1.31
CA LYS A 72 25.79 7.93 0.97
C LYS A 72 25.94 7.89 -0.54
N ARG A 73 26.66 8.87 -1.08
CA ARG A 73 27.01 8.95 -2.51
C ARG A 73 28.43 8.46 -2.76
N LYS A 74 28.66 7.85 -3.92
CA LYS A 74 29.99 7.50 -4.45
C LYS A 74 30.08 8.05 -5.87
N MET A 75 31.10 8.86 -6.17
CA MET A 75 31.24 9.53 -7.47
C MET A 75 29.97 10.30 -7.90
N GLY A 76 29.32 10.99 -6.95
CA GLY A 76 28.09 11.75 -7.19
C GLY A 76 26.79 10.92 -7.29
N MET A 77 26.88 9.59 -7.36
CA MET A 77 25.72 8.71 -7.49
C MET A 77 25.28 8.11 -6.15
N PRO A 78 23.97 7.95 -5.88
CA PRO A 78 23.47 7.26 -4.70
C PRO A 78 24.02 5.83 -4.62
N TRP A 79 24.63 5.49 -3.48
CA TRP A 79 25.21 4.15 -3.26
C TRP A 79 24.45 3.38 -2.19
N LYS A 80 24.15 4.05 -1.07
CA LYS A 80 23.40 3.48 0.05
C LYS A 80 22.43 4.51 0.59
N SER A 81 21.24 4.08 0.99
CA SER A 81 20.29 4.93 1.68
C SER A 81 19.68 4.23 2.88
N ILE A 82 19.30 5.04 3.87
CA ILE A 82 18.58 4.62 5.06
C ILE A 82 17.34 5.48 5.24
N THR A 83 16.23 4.85 5.60
CA THR A 83 15.03 5.52 6.09
C THR A 83 14.66 4.94 7.44
N LEU A 84 14.41 5.84 8.40
CA LEU A 84 13.90 5.52 9.71
C LEU A 84 12.50 6.12 9.81
N THR A 85 11.51 5.26 10.08
CA THR A 85 10.12 5.68 10.30
C THR A 85 9.66 5.21 11.67
N GLU A 86 8.85 6.02 12.34
CA GLU A 86 8.21 5.63 13.59
C GLU A 86 7.17 4.54 13.34
N HIS A 87 7.02 3.63 14.30
CA HIS A 87 5.98 2.63 14.28
C HIS A 87 4.59 3.27 14.43
N ILE A 88 3.60 2.72 13.74
CA ILE A 88 2.22 3.16 13.88
C ILE A 88 1.61 2.38 15.05
N TYR A 89 1.47 3.05 16.20
CA TYR A 89 0.92 2.46 17.42
C TYR A 89 -0.57 2.13 17.31
N ASP A 90 -1.03 1.17 18.13
CA ASP A 90 -2.43 0.73 18.22
C ASP A 90 -3.08 0.39 16.87
N SER A 91 -2.25 -0.08 15.95
CA SER A 91 -2.63 -0.33 14.58
C SER A 91 -2.44 -1.78 14.18
N PHE A 92 -3.31 -2.24 13.29
CA PHE A 92 -3.30 -3.59 12.75
C PHE A 92 -3.17 -3.53 11.24
N ARG A 93 -2.45 -4.47 10.63
CA ARG A 93 -2.57 -4.69 9.19
C ARG A 93 -4.03 -4.98 8.86
N LEU A 94 -4.55 -4.31 7.85
CA LEU A 94 -5.96 -4.39 7.51
C LEU A 94 -6.37 -5.81 7.10
N GLU A 95 -5.48 -6.54 6.43
CA GLU A 95 -5.70 -7.95 6.09
C GLU A 95 -5.90 -8.84 7.31
N THR A 96 -5.03 -8.71 8.32
CA THR A 96 -5.08 -9.47 9.57
C THR A 96 -6.33 -9.09 10.37
N PHE A 97 -6.60 -7.79 10.49
CA PHE A 97 -7.78 -7.30 11.20
C PHE A 97 -9.08 -7.81 10.59
N ILE A 98 -9.20 -7.81 9.25
CA ILE A 98 -10.37 -8.33 8.57
C ILE A 98 -10.52 -9.83 8.77
N HIS A 99 -9.43 -10.58 8.62
CA HIS A 99 -9.41 -12.03 8.83
C HIS A 99 -9.89 -12.37 10.25
N GLU A 100 -9.30 -11.76 11.27
CA GLU A 100 -9.65 -12.05 12.67
C GLU A 100 -11.08 -11.64 13.02
N LYS A 101 -11.56 -10.49 12.53
CA LYS A 101 -12.87 -9.95 12.93
C LYS A 101 -14.04 -10.47 12.10
N PHE A 102 -13.80 -10.94 10.87
CA PHE A 102 -14.89 -11.21 9.92
C PHE A 102 -14.84 -12.60 9.25
N SER A 103 -13.97 -13.51 9.68
CA SER A 103 -13.89 -14.88 9.12
C SER A 103 -14.99 -15.83 9.59
N SER A 104 -15.80 -15.47 10.60
CA SER A 104 -16.89 -16.34 11.08
C SER A 104 -18.02 -16.44 10.05
N LEU A 105 -18.67 -17.61 10.01
CA LEU A 105 -19.80 -17.89 9.10
C LEU A 105 -21.01 -16.99 9.40
N SER A 106 -21.23 -16.65 10.66
CA SER A 106 -22.24 -15.70 11.10
C SER A 106 -21.57 -14.48 11.73
N LEU A 107 -21.88 -13.30 11.20
CA LEU A 107 -21.42 -12.02 11.72
C LEU A 107 -22.55 -11.32 12.45
N SER A 108 -22.24 -10.71 13.59
CA SER A 108 -23.18 -9.85 14.29
C SER A 108 -23.52 -8.61 13.45
N SER A 109 -24.66 -7.97 13.74
CA SER A 109 -25.04 -6.71 13.11
C SER A 109 -23.96 -5.64 13.27
N GLU A 110 -23.30 -5.59 14.43
CA GLU A 110 -22.20 -4.66 14.71
C GLU A 110 -20.98 -4.95 13.82
N GLN A 111 -20.57 -6.22 13.68
CA GLN A 111 -19.48 -6.61 12.79
C GLN A 111 -19.78 -6.25 11.33
N ILE A 112 -21.02 -6.46 10.88
CA ILE A 112 -21.43 -6.09 9.51
C ILE A 112 -21.33 -4.57 9.30
N LEU A 113 -21.78 -3.77 10.26
CA LEU A 113 -21.70 -2.30 10.20
C LEU A 113 -20.24 -1.82 10.21
N LEU A 114 -19.41 -2.39 11.08
CA LEU A 114 -17.98 -2.08 11.17
C LEU A 114 -17.28 -2.41 9.84
N LYS A 115 -17.52 -3.60 9.29
CA LYS A 115 -16.95 -4.02 8.01
C LYS A 115 -17.33 -3.08 6.87
N ARG A 116 -18.62 -2.69 6.77
CA ARG A 116 -19.08 -1.71 5.78
C ARG A 116 -18.42 -0.34 5.97
N LYS A 117 -18.23 0.10 7.21
CA LYS A 117 -17.53 1.36 7.55
C LYS A 117 -16.06 1.33 7.09
N ILE A 118 -15.37 0.20 7.30
CA ILE A 118 -13.99 -0.02 6.83
C ILE A 118 -13.92 0.05 5.30
N ILE A 119 -14.80 -0.70 4.61
CA ILE A 119 -14.85 -0.72 3.14
C ILE A 119 -15.05 0.68 2.58
N LYS A 120 -16.01 1.45 3.14
CA LYS A 120 -16.27 2.83 2.72
C LYS A 120 -15.08 3.75 2.95
N LYS A 121 -14.40 3.64 4.11
CA LYS A 121 -13.19 4.43 4.40
C LYS A 121 -12.05 4.08 3.44
N LEU A 122 -11.81 2.80 3.18
CA LEU A 122 -10.78 2.35 2.24
C LEU A 122 -11.06 2.84 0.81
N ALA A 123 -12.31 2.75 0.35
CA ALA A 123 -12.74 3.25 -0.96
C ALA A 123 -12.56 4.75 -1.08
N SER A 124 -12.94 5.51 -0.04
CA SER A 124 -12.79 6.96 0.00
C SER A 124 -11.31 7.38 -0.01
N LEU A 125 -10.48 6.68 0.77
CA LEU A 125 -9.02 6.89 0.81
C LEU A 125 -8.38 6.61 -0.55
N ALA A 126 -8.67 5.45 -1.16
CA ALA A 126 -8.16 5.08 -2.48
C ALA A 126 -8.59 6.09 -3.55
N ARG A 127 -9.85 6.56 -3.50
CA ARG A 127 -10.35 7.60 -4.42
C ARG A 127 -9.61 8.91 -4.23
N LYS A 128 -9.45 9.39 -3.00
CA LYS A 128 -8.71 10.62 -2.68
C LYS A 128 -7.27 10.51 -3.19
N PHE A 129 -6.59 9.42 -2.87
CA PHE A 129 -5.23 9.11 -3.30
C PHE A 129 -5.08 9.19 -4.83
N HIS A 130 -5.94 8.47 -5.58
CA HIS A 130 -5.90 8.48 -7.05
C HIS A 130 -6.30 9.82 -7.69
N ASN A 131 -7.24 10.56 -7.08
CA ASN A 131 -7.67 11.86 -7.60
C ASN A 131 -6.63 12.96 -7.39
N LEU A 132 -5.84 12.86 -6.33
CA LEU A 132 -4.66 13.71 -6.11
C LEU A 132 -3.45 13.28 -6.97
N GLY A 133 -3.64 12.30 -7.85
CA GLY A 133 -2.66 11.87 -8.84
C GLY A 133 -1.58 10.93 -8.31
N PHE A 134 -1.74 10.40 -7.10
CA PHE A 134 -0.86 9.35 -6.57
C PHE A 134 -1.20 8.00 -7.21
N ASN A 135 -0.17 7.22 -7.51
CA ASN A 135 -0.21 5.83 -7.95
C ASN A 135 0.75 5.05 -7.06
N HIS A 136 0.26 4.00 -6.39
CA HIS A 136 1.05 3.27 -5.42
C HIS A 136 1.96 2.21 -6.06
N ASN A 137 1.54 1.65 -7.21
CA ASN A 137 2.20 0.57 -7.93
C ASN A 137 2.24 -0.80 -7.24
N ASP A 138 2.00 -0.87 -5.94
CA ASP A 138 1.91 -2.08 -5.09
C ASP A 138 0.71 -1.95 -4.13
N PHE A 139 -0.48 -1.69 -4.66
CA PHE A 139 -1.67 -1.31 -3.88
C PHE A 139 -2.40 -2.51 -3.25
N TYR A 140 -1.70 -3.32 -2.45
CA TYR A 140 -2.23 -4.50 -1.77
C TYR A 140 -2.86 -4.17 -0.41
N LEU A 141 -3.83 -4.98 0.03
CA LEU A 141 -4.56 -4.76 1.29
C LEU A 141 -3.63 -4.76 2.52
N GLY A 142 -2.57 -5.58 2.50
CA GLY A 142 -1.57 -5.63 3.56
C GLY A 142 -0.72 -4.36 3.72
N HIS A 143 -0.78 -3.42 2.77
CA HIS A 143 -0.14 -2.11 2.87
C HIS A 143 -1.03 -1.04 3.52
N PHE A 144 -2.21 -1.44 4.00
CA PHE A 144 -3.07 -0.57 4.80
C PHE A 144 -3.03 -1.03 6.25
N PHE A 145 -2.88 -0.06 7.15
CA PHE A 145 -3.02 -0.26 8.59
C PHE A 145 -4.27 0.45 9.07
N ILE A 146 -4.96 -0.13 10.05
CA ILE A 146 -6.12 0.46 10.71
C ILE A 146 -5.83 0.69 12.18
N ILE A 147 -6.14 1.89 12.67
CA ILE A 147 -6.24 2.19 14.10
C ILE A 147 -7.73 2.09 14.48
N PRO A 148 -8.18 1.02 15.17
CA PRO A 148 -9.61 0.77 15.36
C PRO A 148 -10.33 1.85 16.18
N SER A 149 -9.66 2.41 17.20
CA SER A 149 -10.23 3.44 18.08
C SER A 149 -10.67 4.70 17.33
N THR A 150 -9.89 5.13 16.34
CA THR A 150 -10.19 6.31 15.49
C THR A 150 -10.77 5.93 14.13
N MET A 151 -10.78 4.63 13.81
CA MET A 151 -11.08 4.09 12.49
C MET A 151 -10.19 4.70 11.39
N THR A 152 -8.95 5.09 11.69
CA THR A 152 -8.07 5.75 10.72
C THR A 152 -7.29 4.72 9.91
N LEU A 153 -7.21 4.93 8.60
CA LEU A 153 -6.45 4.07 7.69
C LEU A 153 -5.15 4.76 7.30
N HIS A 154 -4.02 4.08 7.52
CA HIS A 154 -2.69 4.52 7.13
C HIS A 154 -2.22 3.70 5.92
N ILE A 155 -1.60 4.37 4.95
CA ILE A 155 -0.95 3.74 3.80
C ILE A 155 0.54 3.62 4.10
N ILE A 156 1.13 2.45 3.88
CA ILE A 156 2.57 2.21 4.08
C ILE A 156 3.24 1.76 2.78
N ASP A 157 4.55 1.49 2.84
CA ASP A 157 5.37 1.04 1.70
C ASP A 157 5.35 1.98 0.49
N LEU A 158 5.78 3.23 0.72
CA LEU A 158 5.67 4.29 -0.28
C LEU A 158 6.84 4.36 -1.28
N GLN A 159 7.80 3.44 -1.18
CA GLN A 159 9.01 3.38 -2.01
C GLN A 159 8.76 3.44 -3.52
N ARG A 160 7.62 2.92 -3.99
CA ARG A 160 7.25 2.85 -5.41
C ARG A 160 6.06 3.74 -5.74
N VAL A 161 5.60 4.53 -4.78
CA VAL A 161 4.54 5.52 -5.00
C VAL A 161 5.09 6.64 -5.88
N VAL A 162 4.27 7.08 -6.81
CA VAL A 162 4.57 8.21 -7.70
C VAL A 162 3.39 9.16 -7.69
N ARG A 163 3.66 10.47 -7.60
CA ARG A 163 2.66 11.53 -7.76
C ARG A 163 2.75 12.15 -9.16
N ARG A 164 1.62 12.38 -9.80
CA ARG A 164 1.49 13.04 -11.11
C ARG A 164 0.37 14.08 -11.06
N LYS A 165 0.30 14.99 -12.04
CA LYS A 165 -0.86 15.90 -12.17
C LYS A 165 -2.19 15.15 -12.29
N LYS A 166 -2.19 14.02 -13.01
CA LYS A 166 -3.34 13.12 -13.15
C LYS A 166 -2.84 11.68 -13.25
N ILE A 167 -3.48 10.77 -12.53
CA ILE A 167 -3.20 9.33 -12.66
C ILE A 167 -3.66 8.83 -14.04
N ARG A 168 -2.87 7.95 -14.66
CA ARG A 168 -3.26 7.27 -15.91
C ARG A 168 -4.29 6.19 -15.60
N ASP A 169 -5.28 5.99 -16.46
CA ASP A 169 -6.32 4.98 -16.25
C ASP A 169 -5.74 3.58 -16.04
N ARG A 170 -4.69 3.21 -16.79
CA ARG A 170 -4.03 1.91 -16.64
C ARG A 170 -3.40 1.70 -15.25
N ASP A 171 -2.90 2.77 -14.63
CA ASP A 171 -2.27 2.71 -13.31
C ASP A 171 -3.35 2.59 -12.24
N ARG A 172 -4.41 3.40 -12.36
CA ARG A 172 -5.61 3.29 -11.53
C ARG A 172 -6.21 1.88 -11.59
N ILE A 173 -6.36 1.31 -12.79
CA ILE A 173 -6.85 -0.06 -12.98
C ILE A 173 -5.91 -1.08 -12.33
N LYS A 174 -4.59 -0.88 -12.45
CA LYS A 174 -3.60 -1.77 -11.84
C LYS A 174 -3.71 -1.76 -10.31
N ASP A 175 -3.76 -0.59 -9.69
CA ASP A 175 -3.83 -0.45 -8.23
C ASP A 175 -5.12 -1.12 -7.70
N ILE A 176 -6.28 -0.81 -8.30
CA ILE A 176 -7.55 -1.45 -7.88
C ILE A 176 -7.55 -2.97 -8.12
N ALA A 177 -6.92 -3.44 -9.20
CA ALA A 177 -6.79 -4.88 -9.45
C ALA A 177 -5.83 -5.58 -8.46
N GLN A 178 -4.77 -4.91 -8.01
CA GLN A 178 -3.89 -5.42 -6.96
C GLN A 178 -4.63 -5.51 -5.62
N LEU A 179 -5.40 -4.49 -5.27
CA LEU A 179 -6.22 -4.49 -4.07
C LEU A 179 -7.21 -5.64 -4.09
N LEU A 180 -8.00 -5.77 -5.16
CA LEU A 180 -8.93 -6.88 -5.36
C LEU A 180 -8.23 -8.24 -5.25
N PHE A 181 -7.04 -8.38 -5.86
CA PHE A 181 -6.25 -9.61 -5.81
C PHE A 181 -5.86 -10.01 -4.38
N SER A 182 -5.35 -9.07 -3.58
CA SER A 182 -5.02 -9.35 -2.18
C SER A 182 -6.27 -9.56 -1.31
N SER A 183 -7.35 -8.82 -1.57
CA SER A 183 -8.58 -8.92 -0.77
C SER A 183 -9.28 -10.27 -0.95
N GLN A 184 -9.26 -10.84 -2.15
CA GLN A 184 -9.92 -12.13 -2.43
C GLN A 184 -9.20 -13.34 -1.83
N GLN A 185 -7.98 -13.16 -1.29
CA GLN A 185 -7.24 -14.22 -0.59
C GLN A 185 -7.57 -14.30 0.89
N ILE A 186 -8.41 -13.38 1.39
CA ILE A 186 -8.67 -13.22 2.82
C ILE A 186 -10.06 -13.76 3.14
N ASN A 187 -10.10 -14.73 4.05
CA ASN A 187 -11.35 -15.22 4.61
C ASN A 187 -12.07 -14.06 5.31
N GLY A 188 -13.38 -13.93 5.06
CA GLY A 188 -14.16 -12.81 5.56
C GLY A 188 -14.31 -11.63 4.59
N ILE A 189 -13.77 -11.68 3.36
CA ILE A 189 -14.13 -10.75 2.27
C ILE A 189 -14.93 -11.51 1.20
N ASN A 190 -16.06 -10.96 0.77
CA ASN A 190 -16.86 -11.53 -0.31
C ASN A 190 -17.05 -10.57 -1.50
N ASN A 191 -17.68 -11.07 -2.57
CA ASN A 191 -17.92 -10.29 -3.79
C ASN A 191 -18.82 -9.07 -3.56
N THR A 192 -19.78 -9.17 -2.65
CA THR A 192 -20.66 -8.05 -2.30
C THR A 192 -19.87 -6.92 -1.64
N ASP A 193 -18.87 -7.24 -0.83
CA ASP A 193 -17.96 -6.26 -0.25
C ASP A 193 -17.09 -5.57 -1.31
N CYS A 194 -16.60 -6.34 -2.28
CA CYS A 194 -15.84 -5.80 -3.42
C CYS A 194 -16.70 -4.86 -4.27
N ILE A 195 -17.98 -5.19 -4.48
CA ILE A 195 -18.93 -4.31 -5.18
C ILE A 195 -19.23 -3.05 -4.36
N ARG A 196 -19.38 -3.14 -3.04
CA ARG A 196 -19.54 -1.97 -2.16
C ARG A 196 -18.33 -1.04 -2.27
N PHE A 197 -17.12 -1.59 -2.18
CA PHE A 197 -15.89 -0.85 -2.39
C PHE A 197 -15.90 -0.12 -3.73
N LEU A 198 -16.22 -0.82 -4.83
CA LEU A 198 -16.24 -0.23 -6.17
C LEU A 198 -17.28 0.88 -6.30
N LYS A 199 -18.47 0.71 -5.72
CA LYS A 199 -19.51 1.75 -5.71
C LYS A 199 -19.06 3.01 -4.98
N ASP A 200 -18.47 2.85 -3.80
CA ASP A 200 -17.97 3.98 -3.00
C ASP A 200 -16.74 4.64 -3.67
N TYR A 201 -15.86 3.84 -4.27
CA TYR A 201 -14.67 4.32 -4.98
C TYR A 201 -15.04 5.11 -6.24
N LEU A 202 -16.02 4.64 -7.02
CA LEU A 202 -16.52 5.32 -8.21
C LEU A 202 -17.54 6.43 -7.90
N GLN A 203 -18.05 6.50 -6.66
CA GLN A 203 -19.13 7.41 -6.22
C GLN A 203 -20.44 7.23 -7.00
N ILE A 204 -20.88 5.97 -7.11
CA ILE A 204 -22.07 5.59 -7.88
C ILE A 204 -23.09 4.84 -7.03
N LYS A 205 -24.38 5.03 -7.30
CA LYS A 205 -25.46 4.25 -6.66
C LYS A 205 -25.72 2.93 -7.38
N LYS A 206 -25.61 2.93 -8.72
CA LYS A 206 -25.82 1.78 -9.60
C LYS A 206 -24.68 1.72 -10.63
N ILE A 207 -24.34 0.51 -11.07
CA ILE A 207 -23.26 0.29 -12.04
C ILE A 207 -23.86 0.44 -13.44
N GLY A 208 -23.49 1.52 -14.14
CA GLY A 208 -23.86 1.79 -15.52
C GLY A 208 -22.91 1.15 -16.53
N PHE A 209 -23.03 1.54 -17.80
CA PHE A 209 -22.21 0.99 -18.89
C PHE A 209 -20.73 1.38 -18.76
N ILE A 210 -20.45 2.65 -18.43
CA ILE A 210 -19.08 3.16 -18.28
C ILE A 210 -18.38 2.44 -17.12
N GLU A 211 -19.07 2.28 -16.01
CA GLU A 211 -18.53 1.62 -14.81
C GLU A 211 -18.31 0.13 -15.07
N LYS A 212 -19.21 -0.53 -15.83
CA LYS A 212 -19.00 -1.92 -16.28
C LYS A 212 -17.70 -2.06 -17.07
N ASN A 213 -17.38 -1.13 -17.98
CA ASN A 213 -16.12 -1.17 -18.74
C ASN A 213 -14.89 -1.01 -17.82
N PHE A 214 -14.95 -0.10 -16.83
CA PHE A 214 -13.88 0.03 -15.84
C PHE A 214 -13.70 -1.27 -15.04
N ILE A 215 -14.79 -1.83 -14.51
CA ILE A 215 -14.79 -3.08 -13.74
C ILE A 215 -14.24 -4.24 -14.58
N TYR A 216 -14.67 -4.35 -15.84
CA TYR A 216 -14.16 -5.35 -16.78
C TYR A 216 -12.63 -5.24 -16.95
N LYS A 217 -12.09 -4.04 -17.12
CA LYS A 217 -10.64 -3.80 -17.23
C LYS A 217 -9.91 -4.19 -15.94
N VAL A 218 -10.48 -3.88 -14.77
CA VAL A 218 -9.97 -4.30 -13.46
C VAL A 218 -9.93 -5.82 -13.36
N LEU A 219 -11.03 -6.51 -13.70
CA LEU A 219 -11.10 -7.98 -13.68
C LEU A 219 -10.08 -8.62 -14.64
N LYS A 220 -9.96 -8.10 -15.87
CA LYS A 220 -8.95 -8.58 -16.83
C LYS A 220 -7.52 -8.42 -16.29
N LYS A 221 -7.25 -7.31 -15.60
CA LYS A 221 -5.95 -7.07 -14.96
C LYS A 221 -5.73 -7.98 -13.76
N TYR A 222 -6.75 -8.19 -12.93
CA TYR A 222 -6.75 -9.14 -11.81
C TYR A 222 -6.40 -10.56 -12.29
N LEU A 223 -7.06 -11.06 -13.34
CA LEU A 223 -6.76 -12.38 -13.91
C LEU A 223 -5.32 -12.51 -14.41
N ARG A 224 -4.74 -11.43 -14.94
CA ARG A 224 -3.32 -11.39 -15.33
C ARG A 224 -2.39 -11.45 -14.12
N ILE A 225 -2.72 -10.76 -13.03
CA ILE A 225 -1.97 -10.83 -11.77
C ILE A 225 -2.04 -12.26 -11.23
N ASN A 226 -3.23 -12.85 -11.16
CA ASN A 226 -3.43 -14.20 -10.62
C ASN A 226 -2.63 -15.26 -11.40
N ARG A 227 -2.72 -15.25 -12.74
CA ARG A 227 -1.94 -16.18 -13.59
C ARG A 227 -0.44 -16.04 -13.39
N HIS A 228 0.05 -14.81 -13.26
CA HIS A 228 1.47 -14.56 -13.00
C HIS A 228 1.90 -15.14 -11.64
N THR A 229 1.10 -14.93 -10.59
CA THR A 229 1.38 -15.48 -9.25
C THR A 229 1.39 -17.01 -9.26
N LEU A 230 0.39 -17.66 -9.87
CA LEU A 230 0.34 -19.12 -9.99
C LEU A 230 1.56 -19.69 -10.72
N LYS A 231 2.04 -19.03 -11.79
CA LYS A 231 3.24 -19.44 -12.51
C LYS A 231 4.48 -19.44 -11.60
N HIS A 232 4.63 -18.43 -10.74
CA HIS A 232 5.75 -18.35 -9.80
C HIS A 232 5.64 -19.39 -8.68
N LEU A 233 4.44 -19.61 -8.14
CA LEU A 233 4.19 -20.63 -7.12
C LEU A 233 4.50 -22.04 -7.65
N ASN A 234 4.07 -22.37 -8.87
CA ASN A 234 4.35 -23.67 -9.47
C ASN A 234 5.84 -23.88 -9.74
N LYS A 235 6.55 -22.82 -10.18
CA LYS A 235 8.01 -22.87 -10.36
C LYS A 235 8.76 -23.05 -9.04
N ALA A 236 8.22 -22.52 -7.93
CA ALA A 236 8.80 -22.68 -6.61
C ALA A 236 8.55 -24.06 -6.00
N LYS A 237 7.40 -24.70 -6.31
CA LYS A 237 7.07 -26.06 -5.86
C LYS A 237 7.74 -27.18 -6.66
N GLY A 238 8.14 -26.90 -7.91
CA GLY A 238 8.89 -27.83 -8.76
C GLY A 238 10.41 -27.76 -8.61
N LYS A 239 10.89 -27.05 -7.58
CA LYS A 239 12.28 -27.01 -7.12
C LYS A 239 12.35 -27.60 -5.73
#